data_AF-A0A1A0VNH0-F1
#
_entry.id   AF-A0A1A0VNH0-F1
#
_cell.length_a   1.000
_cell.length_b   1.000
_cell.length_c   1.000
_cell.angle_alpha   90.00
_cell.angle_beta   90.00
_cell.angle_gamma   90.00
#
_symmetry.space_group_name_H-M   'P 1'
#
loop_
_entity.id
_entity.type
_entity.pdbx_description
1 polymer ?
#
loop_
_entity_poly.entity_id
_entity_poly.type
_entity_poly.pdbx_seq_one_letter_code
_entity_poly.pdbx_strand_id
1 'polypeptide(L)'
;MPGNRTPATALLMAGAATAMAAVVACGGGQAPTTANPDKQDGTSAASAPTQSPPQATAKGNTALLAAAETARGTVPGSTVSSIETERDDTQWEVQVVTTDGVEHEVEVSADGTQVLSGPLAKPEDAKDTAKHRSRIQAAKLDFRAAVDAVTKAVDGRITELNLDDRDGTTVWEADVVDSANTLHEVSVDAATGSVVARN
;
A
#
# COMPACT_ATOMS: atom_id res chain seq x y z
N MET A 1 -26.18 24.94 -26.38
CA MET A 1 -24.90 24.91 -25.64
C MET A 1 -24.62 23.45 -25.32
N PRO A 2 -23.63 22.82 -25.96
CA PRO A 2 -23.28 21.43 -25.68
C PRO A 2 -22.41 21.34 -24.41
N GLY A 3 -22.63 20.31 -23.61
CA GLY A 3 -21.93 20.07 -22.35
C GLY A 3 -20.57 19.42 -22.55
N ASN A 4 -19.57 19.92 -21.82
CA ASN A 4 -18.26 19.29 -21.72
C ASN A 4 -18.27 18.32 -20.54
N ARG A 5 -18.22 17.03 -20.84
CA ARG A 5 -17.86 15.97 -19.89
C ARG A 5 -16.33 15.85 -19.90
N THR A 6 -15.70 16.05 -18.75
CA THR A 6 -14.28 15.75 -18.53
C THR A 6 -14.08 14.23 -18.46
N PRO A 7 -13.05 13.67 -19.11
CA PRO A 7 -12.78 12.24 -19.06
C PRO A 7 -12.09 11.85 -17.75
N ALA A 8 -12.50 10.71 -17.20
CA ALA A 8 -11.79 9.99 -16.14
C ALA A 8 -10.41 9.55 -16.65
N THR A 9 -9.37 9.88 -15.90
CA THR A 9 -8.00 9.45 -16.19
C THR A 9 -7.88 7.98 -15.83
N ALA A 10 -7.95 7.11 -16.85
CA ALA A 10 -7.58 5.71 -16.72
C ALA A 10 -6.05 5.59 -16.68
N LEU A 11 -5.49 5.13 -15.57
CA LEU A 11 -4.09 4.74 -15.49
C LEU A 11 -3.93 3.40 -16.24
N LEU A 12 -3.27 3.44 -17.40
CA LEU A 12 -2.92 2.24 -18.16
C LEU A 12 -1.75 1.53 -17.49
N MET A 13 -2.02 0.38 -16.86
CA MET A 13 -0.99 -0.60 -16.49
C MET A 13 -0.51 -1.33 -17.76
N ALA A 14 0.65 -0.94 -18.27
CA ALA A 14 1.35 -1.65 -19.33
C ALA A 14 2.21 -2.79 -18.74
N GLY A 15 1.57 -3.91 -18.41
CA GLY A 15 2.25 -5.16 -18.08
C GLY A 15 2.56 -5.95 -19.36
N ALA A 16 3.77 -5.83 -19.90
CA ALA A 16 4.24 -6.70 -20.98
C ALA A 16 4.62 -8.08 -20.42
N ALA A 17 3.70 -9.03 -20.49
CA ALA A 17 3.97 -10.44 -20.26
C ALA A 17 4.40 -11.11 -21.57
N THR A 18 5.65 -11.60 -21.62
CA THR A 18 6.11 -12.52 -22.67
C THR A 18 6.23 -13.93 -22.11
N ALA A 19 5.63 -14.88 -22.83
CA ALA A 19 5.31 -16.22 -22.41
C ALA A 19 6.46 -17.25 -22.53
N MET A 20 6.17 -18.41 -21.91
CA MET A 20 6.95 -19.63 -21.66
C MET A 20 7.58 -20.32 -22.90
N ALA A 21 8.64 -21.10 -22.66
CA ALA A 21 8.64 -22.59 -22.71
C ALA A 21 9.99 -23.18 -23.19
N ALA A 22 10.54 -24.13 -22.43
CA ALA A 22 11.40 -25.19 -22.98
C ALA A 22 11.24 -26.46 -22.15
N VAL A 23 10.52 -27.43 -22.72
CA VAL A 23 10.46 -28.82 -22.25
C VAL A 23 11.62 -29.55 -22.93
N VAL A 24 12.50 -30.18 -22.15
CA VAL A 24 13.40 -31.22 -22.66
C VAL A 24 13.26 -32.45 -21.78
N ALA A 25 12.68 -33.47 -22.39
CA ALA A 25 12.66 -34.85 -21.94
C ALA A 25 13.88 -35.62 -22.48
N CYS A 26 14.26 -36.67 -21.74
CA CYS A 26 15.04 -37.88 -22.06
C CYS A 26 15.90 -38.19 -20.81
N GLY A 27 15.94 -39.37 -20.20
CA GLY A 27 15.42 -40.69 -20.56
C GLY A 27 16.38 -41.74 -19.96
N GLY A 28 15.85 -42.67 -19.16
CA GLY A 28 16.31 -44.06 -19.05
C GLY A 28 17.58 -44.43 -18.26
N GLY A 29 17.40 -45.18 -17.16
CA GLY A 29 18.44 -46.03 -16.57
C GLY A 29 18.00 -46.78 -15.30
N GLN A 30 17.49 -48.02 -15.44
CA GLN A 30 17.42 -49.07 -14.39
C GLN A 30 18.67 -49.97 -14.57
N ALA A 31 19.28 -50.69 -13.62
CA ALA A 31 18.93 -51.33 -12.33
C ALA A 31 20.28 -51.76 -11.61
N PRO A 32 20.36 -52.67 -10.62
CA PRO A 32 19.57 -52.91 -9.38
C PRO A 32 20.43 -53.04 -8.07
N THR A 33 19.74 -53.17 -6.92
CA THR A 33 20.12 -53.80 -5.62
C THR A 33 21.29 -53.20 -4.81
N THR A 34 21.09 -52.75 -3.56
CA THR A 34 21.04 -53.61 -2.36
C THR A 34 20.33 -52.89 -1.21
N ALA A 35 19.51 -53.61 -0.45
CA ALA A 35 18.76 -53.13 0.71
C ALA A 35 19.64 -52.92 1.95
N ASN A 36 19.34 -51.89 2.76
CA ASN A 36 19.26 -52.01 4.22
C ASN A 36 18.47 -50.83 4.84
N PRO A 37 17.78 -51.03 5.98
CA PRO A 37 16.71 -50.15 6.46
C PRO A 37 17.12 -49.14 7.53
N ASP A 38 16.24 -48.15 7.71
CA ASP A 38 15.96 -47.36 8.92
C ASP A 38 17.07 -46.52 9.56
N LYS A 39 17.09 -45.23 9.18
CA LYS A 39 16.93 -44.13 10.17
C LYS A 39 16.59 -42.82 9.45
N GLN A 40 15.31 -42.47 9.47
CA GLN A 40 14.82 -41.19 8.98
C GLN A 40 13.91 -40.58 10.04
N ASP A 41 14.51 -40.02 11.10
CA ASP A 41 13.80 -39.02 11.91
C ASP A 41 14.13 -37.67 11.30
N GLY A 42 13.27 -37.29 10.36
CA GLY A 42 13.23 -35.96 9.79
C GLY A 42 12.92 -34.96 10.89
N THR A 43 13.81 -33.98 11.07
CA THR A 43 13.46 -32.72 11.68
C THR A 43 12.30 -32.13 10.88
N SER A 44 11.09 -32.26 11.40
CA SER A 44 9.90 -31.60 10.90
C SER A 44 10.18 -30.11 10.89
N ALA A 45 10.32 -29.53 9.70
CA ALA A 45 10.30 -28.10 9.51
C ALA A 45 9.03 -27.57 10.20
N ALA A 46 9.22 -26.65 11.14
CA ALA A 46 8.12 -25.98 11.82
C ALA A 46 7.22 -25.34 10.75
N SER A 47 5.97 -25.78 10.69
CA SER A 47 4.94 -25.06 9.96
C SER A 47 4.87 -23.66 10.55
N ALA A 48 5.24 -22.65 9.77
CA ALA A 48 4.97 -21.27 10.13
C ALA A 48 3.46 -21.14 10.37
N PRO A 49 3.02 -20.46 11.44
CA PRO A 49 1.60 -20.37 11.73
C PRO A 49 0.92 -19.55 10.63
N THR A 50 -0.04 -20.16 9.92
CA THR A 50 -0.99 -19.43 9.07
C THR A 50 -1.78 -18.50 9.99
N GLN A 51 -1.58 -17.19 9.85
CA GLN A 51 -2.26 -16.20 10.67
C GLN A 51 -3.77 -16.23 10.35
N SER A 52 -4.60 -16.10 11.39
CA SER A 52 -6.05 -15.94 11.20
C SER A 52 -6.35 -14.63 10.48
N PRO A 53 -7.41 -14.54 9.65
CA PRO A 53 -7.71 -13.34 8.86
C PRO A 53 -7.74 -12.03 9.68
N PRO A 54 -8.38 -11.96 10.87
CA PRO A 54 -8.38 -10.74 11.68
C PRO A 54 -6.99 -10.32 12.17
N GLN A 55 -6.10 -11.30 12.44
CA GLN A 55 -4.73 -11.05 12.86
C GLN A 55 -3.89 -10.52 11.70
N ALA A 56 -4.09 -11.06 10.49
CA ALA A 56 -3.43 -10.58 9.28
C ALA A 56 -3.86 -9.14 8.93
N THR A 57 -5.15 -8.82 9.04
CA THR A 57 -5.68 -7.46 8.89
C THR A 57 -5.05 -6.48 9.88
N ALA A 58 -5.08 -6.79 11.17
CA ALA A 58 -4.50 -5.93 12.20
C ALA A 58 -2.99 -5.72 12.01
N LYS A 59 -2.27 -6.78 11.61
CA LYS A 59 -0.85 -6.70 11.27
C LYS A 59 -0.60 -5.80 10.05
N GLY A 60 -1.41 -5.92 9.00
CA GLY A 60 -1.33 -5.08 7.80
C GLY A 60 -1.50 -3.59 8.13
N ASN A 61 -2.55 -3.23 8.87
CA ASN A 61 -2.80 -1.83 9.24
C ASN A 61 -1.72 -1.31 10.21
N THR A 62 -1.15 -2.16 11.06
CA THR A 62 0.02 -1.81 11.89
C THR A 62 1.24 -1.51 11.03
N ALA A 63 1.49 -2.30 9.97
CA ALA A 63 2.60 -2.07 9.06
C ALA A 63 2.43 -0.78 8.24
N LEU A 64 1.20 -0.46 7.78
CA LEU A 64 0.89 0.82 7.14
C LEU A 64 1.26 2.01 8.04
N LEU A 65 0.82 1.97 9.30
CA LEU A 65 1.14 3.02 10.28
C LEU A 65 2.64 3.13 10.56
N ALA A 66 3.35 2.01 10.58
CA ALA A 66 4.79 1.99 10.74
C ALA A 66 5.50 2.58 9.51
N ALA A 67 5.05 2.24 8.29
CA ALA A 67 5.63 2.75 7.05
C ALA A 67 5.54 4.27 6.97
N ALA A 68 4.37 4.83 7.31
CA ALA A 68 4.15 6.27 7.39
C ALA A 68 5.15 6.98 8.32
N GLU A 69 5.40 6.41 9.51
CA GLU A 69 6.35 7.00 10.45
C GLU A 69 7.80 6.82 10.05
N THR A 70 8.14 5.67 9.49
CA THR A 70 9.47 5.43 8.92
C THR A 70 9.76 6.48 7.85
N ALA A 71 8.83 6.73 6.93
CA ALA A 71 9.00 7.75 5.88
C ALA A 71 9.12 9.17 6.45
N ARG A 72 8.21 9.59 7.35
CA ARG A 72 8.29 10.92 8.00
C ARG A 72 9.59 11.13 8.76
N GLY A 73 10.16 10.07 9.33
CA GLY A 73 11.46 10.10 9.99
C GLY A 73 12.62 10.46 9.06
N THR A 74 12.50 10.17 7.75
CA THR A 74 13.53 10.51 6.75
C THR A 74 13.46 11.96 6.26
N VAL A 75 12.29 12.60 6.32
CA VAL A 75 12.06 13.99 5.91
C VAL A 75 11.44 14.79 7.06
N PRO A 76 12.25 15.34 7.99
CA PRO A 76 11.75 16.04 9.16
C PRO A 76 10.84 17.23 8.80
N GLY A 77 9.69 17.34 9.48
CA GLY A 77 8.72 18.42 9.25
C GLY A 77 7.80 18.21 8.04
N SER A 78 7.84 17.03 7.41
CA SER A 78 6.91 16.65 6.36
C SER A 78 5.58 16.10 6.92
N THR A 79 4.57 16.14 6.06
CA THR A 79 3.23 15.57 6.27
C THR A 79 3.05 14.41 5.30
N VAL A 80 2.53 13.27 5.75
CA VAL A 80 2.19 12.16 4.83
C VAL A 80 1.08 12.61 3.90
N SER A 81 1.27 12.41 2.60
CA SER A 81 0.24 12.59 1.57
C SER A 81 -0.33 11.25 1.13
N SER A 82 0.52 10.25 0.85
CA SER A 82 0.09 8.93 0.39
C SER A 82 0.84 7.80 1.10
N ILE A 83 0.16 6.65 1.28
CA ILE A 83 0.73 5.38 1.68
C ILE A 83 0.05 4.30 0.84
N GLU A 84 0.79 3.55 0.03
CA GLU A 84 0.23 2.51 -0.83
C GLU A 84 1.08 1.23 -0.81
N THR A 85 0.42 0.08 -0.81
CA THR A 85 1.09 -1.20 -1.02
C THR A 85 1.60 -1.30 -2.45
N GLU A 86 2.87 -1.67 -2.59
CA GLU A 86 3.54 -1.81 -3.88
C GLU A 86 4.14 -3.21 -4.04
N ARG A 87 4.46 -3.58 -5.29
CA ARG A 87 5.11 -4.87 -5.64
C ARG A 87 4.41 -6.10 -5.02
N ASP A 88 3.14 -6.30 -5.32
CA ASP A 88 2.34 -7.43 -4.79
C ASP A 88 2.40 -7.52 -3.24
N ASP A 89 2.19 -6.39 -2.56
CA ASP A 89 2.21 -6.21 -1.09
C ASP A 89 3.58 -6.47 -0.40
N THR A 90 4.68 -6.46 -1.16
CA THR A 90 6.02 -6.72 -0.59
C THR A 90 6.75 -5.47 -0.10
N GLN A 91 6.23 -4.28 -0.41
CA GLN A 91 6.73 -3.01 0.10
C GLN A 91 5.59 -1.98 0.16
N TRP A 92 5.89 -0.84 0.78
CA TRP A 92 5.04 0.35 0.78
C TRP A 92 5.75 1.46 0.02
N GLU A 93 5.06 2.13 -0.89
CA GLU A 93 5.44 3.48 -1.31
C GLU A 93 4.77 4.48 -0.35
N VAL A 94 5.55 5.40 0.20
CA VAL A 94 5.05 6.46 1.08
C VAL A 94 5.50 7.80 0.54
N GLN A 95 4.53 8.68 0.29
CA GLN A 95 4.77 10.04 -0.13
C GLN A 95 4.59 10.99 1.07
N VAL A 96 5.57 11.87 1.25
CA VAL A 96 5.55 12.91 2.28
C VAL A 96 5.82 14.27 1.66
N VAL A 97 5.05 15.27 2.07
CA VAL A 97 5.09 16.62 1.51
C VAL A 97 5.66 17.59 2.54
N THR A 98 6.66 18.37 2.14
CA THR A 98 7.21 19.48 2.95
C THR A 98 6.33 20.72 2.87
N THR A 99 6.51 21.68 3.78
CA THR A 99 5.63 22.87 3.87
C THR A 99 5.67 23.79 2.63
N ASP A 100 6.71 23.69 1.81
CA ASP A 100 6.81 24.32 0.50
C ASP A 100 6.07 23.57 -0.61
N GLY A 101 5.46 22.42 -0.31
CA GLY A 101 4.67 21.60 -1.24
C GLY A 101 5.48 20.58 -2.03
N VAL A 102 6.80 20.48 -1.80
CA VAL A 102 7.62 19.47 -2.48
C VAL A 102 7.34 18.09 -1.88
N GLU A 103 6.95 17.17 -2.74
CA GLU A 103 6.75 15.78 -2.36
C GLU A 103 8.08 15.01 -2.35
N HIS A 104 8.19 14.05 -1.44
CA HIS A 104 9.28 13.11 -1.36
C HIS A 104 8.70 11.70 -1.26
N GLU A 105 9.21 10.80 -2.07
CA GLU A 105 8.82 9.39 -2.08
C GLU A 105 9.84 8.57 -1.28
N VAL A 106 9.33 7.64 -0.47
CA VAL A 106 10.11 6.71 0.34
C VAL A 106 9.52 5.33 0.16
N GLU A 107 10.36 4.38 -0.24
CA GLU A 107 9.98 2.98 -0.36
C GLU A 107 10.34 2.27 0.95
N VAL A 108 9.40 1.57 1.57
CA VAL A 108 9.53 1.00 2.91
C VAL A 108 9.22 -0.51 2.89
N SER A 109 9.89 -1.29 3.72
CA SER A 109 9.69 -2.74 3.86
C SER A 109 8.24 -3.09 4.16
N ALA A 110 7.77 -4.29 3.77
CA ALA A 110 6.40 -4.75 4.03
C ALA A 110 5.93 -4.64 5.50
N ASP A 111 6.84 -4.75 6.47
CA ASP A 111 6.53 -4.58 7.91
C ASP A 111 6.51 -3.11 8.37
N GLY A 112 6.84 -2.18 7.47
CA GLY A 112 6.84 -0.74 7.67
C GLY A 112 8.06 -0.19 8.41
N THR A 113 9.08 -1.01 8.69
CA THR A 113 10.14 -0.64 9.65
C THR A 113 11.49 -0.26 9.02
N GLN A 114 11.69 -0.49 7.73
CA GLN A 114 12.97 -0.26 7.06
C GLN A 114 12.79 0.52 5.77
N VAL A 115 13.56 1.59 5.59
CA VAL A 115 13.66 2.29 4.31
C VAL A 115 14.41 1.39 3.32
N LEU A 116 13.77 1.06 2.21
CA LEU A 116 14.35 0.31 1.09
C LEU A 116 15.00 1.25 0.06
N SER A 117 14.36 2.40 -0.19
CA SER A 117 14.83 3.44 -1.11
C SER A 117 14.27 4.82 -0.72
N GLY A 118 14.92 5.89 -1.19
CA GLY A 118 14.57 7.28 -0.86
C GLY A 118 15.21 7.83 0.41
N PRO A 119 14.80 9.03 0.87
CA PRO A 119 13.76 9.87 0.27
C PRO A 119 14.19 10.47 -1.07
N LEU A 120 13.33 10.37 -2.07
CA LEU A 120 13.52 10.97 -3.40
C LEU A 120 12.58 12.16 -3.54
N ALA A 121 13.12 13.37 -3.63
CA ALA A 121 12.31 14.55 -3.96
C ALA A 121 11.68 14.38 -5.36
N LYS A 122 10.38 14.65 -5.45
CA LYS A 122 9.58 14.64 -6.67
C LYS A 122 9.18 16.08 -6.99
N PRO A 123 10.11 16.88 -7.57
CA PRO A 123 9.78 18.24 -7.96
C PRO A 123 8.77 18.20 -9.12
N GLU A 124 7.65 18.87 -8.93
CA GLU A 124 6.61 19.00 -9.93
C GLU A 124 6.50 20.45 -10.41
N ASP A 125 5.55 20.71 -11.31
CA ASP A 125 5.26 22.08 -11.69
C ASP A 125 4.65 22.89 -10.52
N ALA A 126 4.62 24.21 -10.68
CA ALA A 126 4.17 25.12 -9.63
C ALA A 126 2.70 24.92 -9.23
N LYS A 127 1.85 24.40 -10.13
CA LYS A 127 0.44 24.17 -9.86
C LYS A 127 0.29 22.93 -8.97
N ASP A 128 0.98 21.85 -9.28
CA ASP A 128 0.84 20.61 -8.52
C ASP A 128 1.55 20.72 -7.15
N THR A 129 2.71 21.39 -7.09
CA THR A 129 3.33 21.81 -5.82
C THR A 129 2.37 22.65 -4.94
N ALA A 130 1.61 23.58 -5.55
CA ALA A 130 0.65 24.39 -4.82
C ALA A 130 -0.56 23.57 -4.32
N LYS A 131 -0.98 22.54 -5.06
CA LYS A 131 -2.04 21.62 -4.61
C LYS A 131 -1.60 20.81 -3.40
N HIS A 132 -0.40 20.21 -3.44
CA HIS A 132 0.14 19.47 -2.29
C HIS A 132 0.16 20.35 -1.05
N ARG A 133 0.65 21.59 -1.19
CA ARG A 133 0.64 22.58 -0.10
C ARG A 133 -0.77 22.88 0.40
N SER A 134 -1.74 23.07 -0.50
CA SER A 134 -3.13 23.35 -0.12
C SER A 134 -3.74 22.19 0.67
N ARG A 135 -3.50 20.95 0.25
CA ARG A 135 -4.04 19.74 0.91
C ARG A 135 -3.48 19.58 2.33
N ILE A 136 -2.17 19.66 2.50
CA ILE A 136 -1.56 19.54 3.84
C ILE A 136 -1.96 20.70 4.77
N GLN A 137 -2.34 21.86 4.23
CA GLN A 137 -2.86 22.98 5.02
C GLN A 137 -4.34 22.79 5.40
N ALA A 138 -5.13 22.16 4.54
CA ALA A 138 -6.54 21.87 4.79
C ALA A 138 -6.73 20.68 5.76
N ALA A 139 -5.82 19.70 5.71
CA ALA A 139 -5.83 18.53 6.57
C ALA A 139 -5.55 18.90 8.03
N LYS A 140 -6.53 18.68 8.91
CA LYS A 140 -6.38 18.76 10.37
C LYS A 140 -6.20 17.38 10.99
N LEU A 141 -6.64 16.35 10.27
CA LEU A 141 -6.52 14.95 10.63
C LEU A 141 -5.19 14.41 10.08
N ASP A 142 -4.39 13.77 10.94
CA ASP A 142 -3.23 13.03 10.48
C ASP A 142 -3.62 11.63 9.98
N PHE A 143 -2.67 10.94 9.36
CA PHE A 143 -2.88 9.60 8.81
C PHE A 143 -3.34 8.59 9.87
N ARG A 144 -2.99 8.76 11.16
CA ARG A 144 -3.42 7.84 12.23
C ARG A 144 -4.90 7.95 12.49
N ALA A 145 -5.38 9.18 12.65
CA ALA A 145 -6.79 9.44 12.88
C ALA A 145 -7.63 9.12 11.63
N ALA A 146 -7.05 9.25 10.42
CA ALA A 146 -7.67 8.75 9.20
C ALA A 146 -7.82 7.23 9.19
N VAL A 147 -6.75 6.47 9.48
CA VAL A 147 -6.79 5.00 9.61
C VAL A 147 -7.82 4.54 10.64
N ASP A 148 -7.90 5.22 11.78
CA ASP A 148 -8.90 4.93 12.82
C ASP A 148 -10.33 5.19 12.34
N ALA A 149 -10.58 6.27 11.60
CA ALA A 149 -11.88 6.54 11.01
C ALA A 149 -12.26 5.51 9.93
N VAL A 150 -11.33 5.13 9.06
CA VAL A 150 -11.53 4.15 7.99
C VAL A 150 -11.84 2.77 8.56
N THR A 151 -11.03 2.29 9.52
CA THR A 151 -11.21 0.96 10.13
C THR A 151 -12.48 0.85 10.99
N LYS A 152 -13.07 1.97 11.43
CA LYS A 152 -14.40 1.99 12.04
C LYS A 152 -15.53 1.95 11.01
N ALA A 153 -15.27 2.37 9.79
CA ALA A 153 -16.26 2.45 8.72
C ALA A 153 -16.38 1.15 7.92
N VAL A 154 -15.26 0.46 7.71
CA VAL A 154 -15.13 -0.81 6.99
C VAL A 154 -14.13 -1.72 7.71
N ASP A 155 -14.56 -2.94 8.03
CA ASP A 155 -13.66 -3.97 8.52
C ASP A 155 -12.80 -4.49 7.37
N GLY A 156 -11.48 -4.27 7.44
CA GLY A 156 -10.58 -4.78 6.42
C GLY A 156 -9.16 -4.25 6.55
N ARG A 157 -8.30 -4.72 5.65
CA ARG A 157 -6.92 -4.25 5.52
C ARG A 157 -6.91 -3.03 4.60
N ILE A 158 -6.31 -1.95 5.07
CA ILE A 158 -6.06 -0.78 4.22
C ILE A 158 -4.85 -1.09 3.32
N THR A 159 -5.03 -0.95 2.02
CA THR A 159 -3.99 -1.10 0.99
C THR A 159 -3.48 0.24 0.48
N GLU A 160 -4.32 1.27 0.51
CA GLU A 160 -3.96 2.65 0.16
C GLU A 160 -4.58 3.64 1.15
N LEU A 161 -3.88 4.72 1.45
CA LEU A 161 -4.39 5.89 2.15
C LEU A 161 -3.78 7.16 1.54
N ASN A 162 -4.60 7.99 0.89
CA ASN A 162 -4.15 9.18 0.17
C ASN A 162 -4.89 10.44 0.61
N LEU A 163 -4.18 11.56 0.68
CA LEU A 163 -4.74 12.89 0.93
C LEU A 163 -5.06 13.54 -0.43
N ASP A 164 -6.33 13.55 -0.80
CA ASP A 164 -6.81 14.03 -2.12
C ASP A 164 -7.98 15.01 -1.97
N ASP A 165 -8.54 15.46 -3.09
CA ASP A 165 -9.70 16.34 -3.15
C ASP A 165 -10.91 15.60 -3.76
N ARG A 166 -11.99 15.52 -2.99
CA ARG A 166 -13.29 15.01 -3.44
C ARG A 166 -14.31 16.13 -3.46
N ASP A 167 -14.85 16.45 -4.64
CA ASP A 167 -15.88 17.48 -4.83
C ASP A 167 -15.52 18.85 -4.19
N GLY A 168 -14.23 19.21 -4.22
CA GLY A 168 -13.70 20.45 -3.65
C GLY A 168 -13.43 20.41 -2.14
N THR A 169 -13.53 19.23 -1.51
CA THR A 169 -13.18 18.99 -0.10
C THR A 169 -11.93 18.13 -0.03
N THR A 170 -10.93 18.55 0.75
CA THR A 170 -9.77 17.69 1.01
C THR A 170 -10.17 16.53 1.92
N VAL A 171 -9.90 15.31 1.47
CA VAL A 171 -10.26 14.06 2.14
C VAL A 171 -9.03 13.15 2.28
N TRP A 172 -9.06 12.30 3.29
CA TRP A 172 -8.31 11.05 3.27
C TRP A 172 -9.15 10.01 2.54
N GLU A 173 -8.67 9.52 1.41
CA GLU A 173 -9.26 8.42 0.66
C GLU A 173 -8.49 7.14 0.96
N ALA A 174 -9.19 6.03 1.18
CA ALA A 174 -8.58 4.77 1.53
C ALA A 174 -9.21 3.61 0.76
N ASP A 175 -8.36 2.73 0.26
CA ASP A 175 -8.74 1.43 -0.27
C ASP A 175 -8.63 0.37 0.82
N VAL A 176 -9.72 -0.37 1.02
CA VAL A 176 -9.86 -1.38 2.08
C VAL A 176 -10.28 -2.71 1.48
N VAL A 177 -9.46 -3.73 1.66
CA VAL A 177 -9.77 -5.11 1.27
C VAL A 177 -10.36 -5.85 2.46
N ASP A 178 -11.61 -6.29 2.32
CA ASP A 178 -12.32 -7.05 3.36
C ASP A 178 -11.90 -8.54 3.40
N SER A 179 -12.46 -9.30 4.35
CA SER A 179 -12.15 -10.73 4.49
C SER A 179 -12.62 -11.63 3.33
N ALA A 180 -13.47 -11.11 2.44
CA ALA A 180 -13.93 -11.75 1.23
C ALA A 180 -13.12 -11.32 -0.02
N ASN A 181 -12.05 -10.53 0.17
CA ASN A 181 -11.26 -9.89 -0.88
C ASN A 181 -12.07 -8.90 -1.74
N THR A 182 -13.08 -8.27 -1.16
CA THR A 182 -13.82 -7.17 -1.77
C THR A 182 -13.09 -5.86 -1.48
N LEU A 183 -12.90 -5.04 -2.51
CA LEU A 183 -12.35 -3.69 -2.38
C LEU A 183 -13.47 -2.71 -2.00
N HIS A 184 -13.19 -1.89 -0.99
CA HIS A 184 -14.03 -0.78 -0.55
C HIS A 184 -13.22 0.52 -0.58
N GLU A 185 -13.79 1.56 -1.15
CA GLU A 185 -13.23 2.91 -1.10
C GLU A 185 -13.92 3.66 0.04
N VAL A 186 -13.15 4.33 0.90
CA VAL A 186 -13.66 5.14 2.01
C VAL A 186 -13.03 6.52 1.94
N SER A 187 -13.85 7.57 1.85
CA SER A 187 -13.37 8.95 1.98
C SER A 187 -13.77 9.54 3.33
N VAL A 188 -12.79 10.09 4.04
CA VAL A 188 -12.92 10.76 5.32
C VAL A 188 -12.55 12.23 5.13
N ASP A 189 -13.42 13.15 5.51
CA ASP A 189 -13.13 14.58 5.51
C ASP A 189 -11.88 14.87 6.36
N ALA A 190 -10.83 15.41 5.72
CA ALA A 190 -9.53 15.57 6.34
C ALA A 190 -9.50 16.67 7.41
N ALA A 191 -10.54 17.48 7.53
CA ALA A 191 -10.65 18.53 8.54
C ALA A 191 -11.45 18.07 9.78
N THR A 192 -12.39 17.15 9.62
CA THR A 192 -13.37 16.77 10.66
C THR A 192 -13.32 15.31 11.08
N GLY A 193 -12.76 14.42 10.25
CA GLY A 193 -12.78 12.97 10.48
C GLY A 193 -14.11 12.30 10.16
N SER A 194 -15.06 13.02 9.53
CA SER A 194 -16.36 12.46 9.13
C SER A 194 -16.20 11.60 7.87
N VAL A 195 -16.78 10.40 7.86
CA VAL A 195 -16.88 9.61 6.62
C VAL A 195 -17.88 10.29 5.69
N VAL A 196 -17.41 10.74 4.53
CA VAL A 196 -18.20 11.47 3.53
C VAL A 196 -18.57 10.61 2.32
N ALA A 197 -17.87 9.50 2.09
CA ALA A 197 -18.22 8.50 1.09
C ALA A 197 -17.72 7.11 1.50
N ARG A 198 -18.45 6.07 1.08
CA ARG A 198 -18.08 4.66 1.24
C ARG A 198 -18.75 3.82 0.17
N ASN A 199 -17.99 3.04 -0.59
CA ASN A 199 -18.48 2.18 -1.66
C ASN A 199 -18.12 0.70 -1.45
#